data_AF-A0A3D3W8G3-F1
#
_entry.id   AF-A0A3D3W8G3-F1
#
_cell.length_a   1.000
_cell.length_b   1.000
_cell.length_c   1.000
_cell.angle_alpha   90.00
_cell.angle_beta   90.00
_cell.angle_gamma   90.00
#
_symmetry.space_group_name_H-M   'P 1'
#
loop_
_entity.id
_entity.type
_entity.pdbx_description
1 polymer ?
#
loop_
_entity_poly.entity_id
_entity_poly.type
_entity_poly.pdbx_seq_one_letter_code
_entity_poly.pdbx_strand_id
1 'polypeptide(L)'
;MFYDADGEIVCVLLRGDRSLNEIKLKNALNCLELDMADNQDVLKITGCQPGYVSPIGLTGDIQIYADLEVSLMVNGVAGANQKDYHFKNVKPGRDFKIDAVGDYRQVQAGDSCPNCGKKLKSARGIEAGQVFKLGTKYSEKMNLFFTDENGEKQLVVMGCYGIGVSRTLAAAVEQNNDKDGIIWPMAIAPFQVVVVPTATDGNVLDAAMGLYQNLQQQGVEAVIDDRDERAGVKFKDADLIGYPIRITVGKKWTESGQFELKQRKEKEAELLSPEDTIQRVKALIAAGTAPYQD
;
A
#
# COMPACT_ATOMS: atom_id res chain seq x y z
N MET A 1 -5.05 -24.79 16.94
CA MET A 1 -5.78 -24.75 15.65
C MET A 1 -5.27 -25.88 14.78
N PHE A 2 -6.02 -26.29 13.77
CA PHE A 2 -5.60 -27.33 12.83
C PHE A 2 -5.64 -26.76 11.42
N TYR A 3 -4.63 -27.07 10.63
CA TYR A 3 -4.49 -26.63 9.24
C TYR A 3 -4.21 -27.84 8.36
N ASP A 4 -4.76 -27.82 7.15
CA ASP A 4 -4.39 -28.69 6.05
C ASP A 4 -3.26 -28.02 5.26
N ALA A 5 -2.12 -28.70 5.15
CA ALA A 5 -0.98 -28.28 4.37
C ALA A 5 -0.67 -29.34 3.30
N ASP A 6 -1.00 -29.04 2.04
CA ASP A 6 -0.85 -29.96 0.90
C ASP A 6 -1.48 -31.36 1.12
N GLY A 7 -2.58 -31.45 1.88
CA GLY A 7 -3.29 -32.70 2.22
C GLY A 7 -2.89 -33.32 3.57
N GLU A 8 -1.91 -32.74 4.28
CA GLU A 8 -1.47 -33.19 5.60
C GLU A 8 -2.00 -32.27 6.71
N ILE A 9 -2.68 -32.84 7.71
CA ILE A 9 -3.20 -32.06 8.83
C ILE A 9 -2.12 -31.83 9.88
N VAL A 10 -1.90 -30.56 10.23
CA VAL A 10 -0.98 -30.14 11.30
C VAL A 10 -1.72 -29.40 12.41
N CYS A 11 -1.21 -29.50 13.63
CA CYS A 11 -1.71 -28.74 14.78
C CYS A 11 -0.80 -27.54 15.05
N VAL A 12 -1.37 -26.34 15.14
CA VAL A 12 -0.61 -25.11 15.40
C VAL A 12 -1.12 -24.39 16.64
N LEU A 13 -0.20 -24.06 17.54
CA LEU A 13 -0.48 -23.50 18.85
C LEU A 13 0.07 -22.08 18.98
N LEU A 14 -0.79 -21.17 19.46
CA LEU A 14 -0.44 -19.82 19.86
C LEU A 14 -1.03 -19.52 21.24
N ARG A 15 -0.51 -18.48 21.89
CA ARG A 15 -1.15 -17.92 23.10
C ARG A 15 -2.51 -17.31 22.71
N GLY A 16 -3.49 -17.38 23.61
CA GLY A 16 -4.90 -17.05 23.30
C GLY A 16 -5.19 -15.61 22.88
N ASP A 17 -4.26 -14.67 23.09
CA ASP A 17 -4.31 -13.26 22.67
C ASP A 17 -3.51 -12.98 21.38
N ARG A 18 -2.98 -14.02 20.73
CA ARG A 18 -2.20 -13.93 19.49
C ARG A 18 -3.01 -14.49 18.32
N SER A 19 -2.66 -14.04 17.12
CA SER A 19 -3.23 -14.52 15.86
C SER A 19 -2.15 -15.16 15.01
N LEU A 20 -2.50 -16.18 14.24
CA LEU A 20 -1.56 -16.88 13.36
C LEU A 20 -1.14 -15.97 12.19
N ASN A 21 0.14 -16.03 11.84
CA ASN A 21 0.66 -15.58 10.57
C ASN A 21 0.82 -16.80 9.65
N GLU A 22 -0.16 -17.00 8.77
CA GLU A 22 -0.19 -18.14 7.84
C GLU A 22 0.99 -18.15 6.88
N ILE A 23 1.55 -16.99 6.51
CA ILE A 23 2.75 -16.94 5.66
C ILE A 23 3.96 -17.54 6.39
N LYS A 24 4.14 -17.23 7.69
CA LYS A 24 5.22 -17.83 8.49
C LYS A 24 5.06 -19.34 8.62
N LEU A 25 3.83 -19.80 8.87
CA LEU A 25 3.52 -21.23 8.95
C LEU A 25 3.79 -21.93 7.60
N LYS A 26 3.26 -21.38 6.51
CA LYS A 26 3.46 -21.89 5.14
C LYS A 26 4.94 -22.01 4.78
N ASN A 27 5.73 -21.00 5.11
CA ASN A 27 7.19 -21.03 4.89
C ASN A 27 7.89 -22.09 5.75
N ALA A 28 7.46 -22.28 7.00
CA ALA A 28 8.04 -23.28 7.90
C ALA A 28 7.69 -24.73 7.48
N LEU A 29 6.49 -24.94 6.93
CA LEU A 29 6.03 -26.22 6.39
C LEU A 29 6.58 -26.47 4.97
N ASN A 30 7.03 -25.41 4.29
CA ASN A 30 7.42 -25.44 2.88
C ASN A 30 6.29 -26.00 1.98
N CYS A 31 5.04 -25.68 2.31
CA CYS A 31 3.86 -26.14 1.58
C CYS A 31 3.38 -25.13 0.53
N LEU A 32 2.67 -25.62 -0.48
CA LEU A 32 2.10 -24.80 -1.56
C LEU A 32 0.71 -24.28 -1.22
N GLU A 33 -0.11 -25.09 -0.58
CA GLU A 33 -1.46 -24.76 -0.10
C GLU A 33 -1.51 -24.90 1.42
N LEU A 34 -2.27 -24.02 2.05
CA LEU A 34 -2.42 -23.98 3.50
C LEU A 34 -3.80 -23.41 3.82
N ASP A 35 -4.67 -24.26 4.35
CA ASP A 35 -6.04 -23.92 4.68
C ASP A 35 -6.39 -24.36 6.10
N MET A 36 -7.38 -23.72 6.72
CA MET A 36 -7.90 -24.25 7.99
C MET A 36 -8.52 -25.62 7.75
N ALA A 37 -8.15 -26.60 8.58
CA ALA A 37 -8.71 -27.94 8.50
C ALA A 37 -10.22 -27.91 8.71
N ASP A 38 -10.93 -28.78 8.00
CA ASP A 38 -12.38 -28.85 8.11
C ASP A 38 -12.82 -29.41 9.48
N ASN A 39 -14.08 -29.17 9.84
CA ASN A 39 -14.60 -29.64 11.13
C ASN A 39 -14.65 -31.18 11.23
N GLN A 40 -14.72 -31.90 10.11
CA GLN A 40 -14.81 -33.36 10.12
C GLN A 40 -13.45 -33.98 10.44
N ASP A 41 -12.38 -33.45 9.86
CA ASP A 41 -11.02 -33.89 10.10
C ASP A 41 -10.56 -33.53 11.50
N VAL A 42 -10.91 -32.32 11.97
CA VAL A 42 -10.70 -31.96 13.39
C VAL A 42 -11.45 -32.93 14.32
N LEU A 43 -12.69 -33.31 13.99
CA LEU A 43 -13.46 -34.26 14.78
C LEU A 43 -12.83 -35.67 14.77
N LYS A 44 -12.35 -36.15 13.62
CA LYS A 44 -11.65 -37.44 13.51
C LYS A 44 -10.38 -37.49 14.35
N ILE A 45 -9.62 -36.39 14.35
CA ILE A 45 -8.33 -36.29 15.03
C ILE A 45 -8.51 -36.10 16.54
N THR A 46 -9.43 -35.24 16.95
CA THR A 46 -9.57 -34.82 18.35
C THR A 46 -10.71 -35.52 19.08
N GLY A 47 -11.65 -36.14 18.37
CA GLY A 47 -12.90 -36.62 18.95
C GLY A 47 -13.87 -35.50 19.34
N CYS A 48 -13.57 -34.23 19.03
CA CYS A 48 -14.39 -33.09 19.41
C CYS A 48 -14.52 -32.02 18.31
N GLN A 49 -15.56 -31.19 18.41
CA GLN A 49 -15.72 -30.03 17.55
C GLN A 49 -14.83 -28.86 18.01
N PRO A 50 -14.45 -27.95 17.11
CA PRO A 50 -13.72 -26.73 17.47
C PRO A 50 -14.39 -25.95 18.61
N GLY A 51 -13.57 -25.30 19.43
CA GLY A 51 -13.99 -24.62 20.66
C GLY A 51 -13.60 -25.35 21.95
N TYR A 52 -13.36 -26.67 21.87
CA TYR A 52 -12.91 -27.49 23.01
C TYR A 52 -11.71 -28.37 22.67
N VAL A 53 -11.01 -28.07 21.57
CA VAL A 53 -9.91 -28.89 21.04
C VAL A 53 -8.54 -28.45 21.56
N SER A 54 -7.60 -29.39 21.61
CA SER A 54 -6.21 -29.16 22.03
C SER A 54 -5.27 -30.25 21.50
N PRO A 55 -3.94 -30.09 21.60
CA PRO A 55 -2.97 -31.07 21.13
C PRO A 55 -2.85 -32.32 22.04
N ILE A 56 -3.67 -32.46 23.08
CA ILE A 56 -3.54 -33.53 24.08
C ILE A 56 -4.34 -34.75 23.63
N GLY A 57 -3.66 -35.88 23.39
CA GLY A 57 -4.34 -37.14 23.04
C GLY A 57 -4.95 -37.14 21.63
N LEU A 58 -4.28 -36.50 20.67
CA LEU A 58 -4.67 -36.55 19.26
C LEU A 58 -4.61 -37.99 18.73
N THR A 59 -5.56 -38.34 17.86
CA THR A 59 -5.58 -39.60 17.13
C THR A 59 -4.86 -39.43 15.79
N GLY A 60 -3.91 -40.33 15.49
CA GLY A 60 -3.05 -40.24 14.32
C GLY A 60 -1.71 -39.56 14.62
N ASP A 61 -0.83 -39.52 13.63
CA ASP A 61 0.49 -38.88 13.72
C ASP A 61 0.39 -37.42 13.23
N ILE A 62 -0.12 -36.55 14.12
CA ILE A 62 -0.33 -35.13 13.81
C ILE A 62 0.83 -34.32 14.37
N GLN A 63 1.56 -33.67 13.48
CA GLN A 63 2.67 -32.81 13.88
C GLN A 63 2.18 -31.56 14.61
N ILE A 64 2.82 -31.26 15.74
CA ILE A 64 2.47 -30.11 16.58
C ILE A 64 3.52 -29.02 16.46
N TYR A 65 3.10 -27.89 15.90
CA TYR A 65 3.85 -26.66 15.76
C TYR A 65 3.43 -25.66 16.84
N ALA A 66 4.38 -25.10 17.58
CA ALA A 66 4.08 -24.15 18.65
C ALA A 66 4.83 -22.82 18.44
N ASP A 67 4.13 -21.70 18.63
CA ASP A 67 4.78 -20.38 18.69
C ASP A 67 5.78 -20.35 19.85
N LEU A 68 6.85 -19.55 19.69
CA LEU A 68 7.87 -19.30 20.71
C LEU A 68 7.27 -19.07 22.10
N GLU A 69 6.20 -18.26 22.21
CA GLU A 69 5.55 -17.98 23.50
C GLU A 69 4.90 -19.22 24.13
N VAL A 70 4.29 -20.10 23.34
CA VAL A 70 3.63 -21.32 23.83
C VAL A 70 4.64 -22.25 24.47
N SER A 71 5.82 -22.41 23.86
CA SER A 71 6.89 -23.28 24.39
C SER A 71 7.35 -22.90 25.81
N LEU A 72 7.13 -21.64 26.21
CA LEU A 72 7.51 -21.08 27.51
C LEU A 72 6.33 -21.06 28.51
N MET A 73 5.13 -21.44 28.08
CA MET A 73 3.95 -21.38 28.94
C MET A 73 3.99 -22.43 30.03
N VAL A 74 3.54 -22.01 31.21
CA VAL A 74 3.23 -22.90 32.33
C VAL A 74 1.79 -22.62 32.76
N ASN A 75 1.14 -23.65 33.28
CA ASN A 75 -0.22 -23.60 33.77
C ASN A 75 -1.26 -23.04 32.77
N GLY A 76 -1.12 -23.40 31.49
CA GLY A 76 -2.03 -23.00 30.44
C GLY A 76 -3.43 -23.60 30.58
N VAL A 77 -4.35 -23.06 29.79
CA VAL A 77 -5.70 -23.60 29.61
C VAL A 77 -5.83 -24.03 28.16
N ALA A 78 -6.29 -25.26 27.94
CA ALA A 78 -6.51 -25.79 26.60
C ALA A 78 -7.80 -26.62 26.57
N GLY A 79 -8.40 -26.80 25.40
CA GLY A 79 -9.58 -27.65 25.24
C GLY A 79 -9.34 -29.08 25.74
N ALA A 80 -10.37 -29.71 26.29
CA ALA A 80 -10.24 -31.08 26.80
C ALA A 80 -10.40 -32.17 25.74
N ASN A 81 -10.55 -31.80 24.46
CA ASN A 81 -11.02 -32.69 23.40
C ASN A 81 -12.36 -33.36 23.75
N GLN A 82 -13.17 -32.64 24.55
CA GLN A 82 -14.51 -33.04 24.98
C GLN A 82 -15.38 -31.78 25.07
N LYS A 83 -16.59 -31.86 24.52
CA LYS A 83 -17.53 -30.74 24.47
C LYS A 83 -17.80 -30.21 25.88
N ASP A 84 -17.71 -28.90 26.05
CA ASP A 84 -17.94 -28.15 27.29
C ASP A 84 -16.86 -28.32 28.37
N TYR A 85 -15.71 -28.93 28.05
CA TYR A 85 -14.60 -29.11 28.99
C TYR A 85 -13.28 -28.50 28.49
N HIS A 86 -12.48 -28.02 29.45
CA HIS A 86 -11.13 -27.53 29.23
C HIS A 86 -10.19 -28.07 30.33
N PHE A 87 -8.97 -28.40 29.95
CA PHE A 87 -7.90 -28.66 30.90
C PHE A 87 -7.37 -27.34 31.46
N LYS A 88 -7.02 -27.37 32.75
CA LYS A 88 -6.25 -26.32 33.43
C LYS A 88 -4.88 -26.87 33.79
N ASN A 89 -3.95 -25.96 34.03
CA ASN A 89 -2.58 -26.26 34.39
C ASN A 89 -1.81 -27.03 33.30
N VAL A 90 -2.17 -26.83 32.03
CA VAL A 90 -1.53 -27.47 30.88
C VAL A 90 -0.10 -26.98 30.74
N LYS A 91 0.85 -27.88 30.51
CA LYS A 91 2.28 -27.61 30.35
C LYS A 91 2.81 -28.37 29.13
N PRO A 92 3.31 -27.65 28.10
CA PRO A 92 4.03 -28.28 26.99
C PRO A 92 5.21 -29.13 27.48
N GLY A 93 5.46 -30.25 26.81
CA GLY A 93 6.48 -31.23 27.18
C GLY A 93 6.07 -32.20 28.30
N ARG A 94 5.07 -31.84 29.13
CA ARG A 94 4.44 -32.77 30.09
C ARG A 94 3.16 -33.39 29.52
N ASP A 95 2.25 -32.56 29.03
CA ASP A 95 0.91 -33.02 28.61
C ASP A 95 0.80 -33.34 27.12
N PHE A 96 1.66 -32.73 26.31
CA PHE A 96 1.79 -32.99 24.88
C PHE A 96 3.22 -32.67 24.44
N LYS A 97 3.68 -33.33 23.37
CA LYS A 97 4.97 -33.09 22.76
C LYS A 97 4.84 -32.02 21.68
N ILE A 98 5.82 -31.14 21.56
CA ILE A 98 5.94 -30.21 20.43
C ILE A 98 6.98 -30.79 19.47
N ASP A 99 6.65 -30.85 18.19
CA ASP A 99 7.57 -31.35 17.16
C ASP A 99 8.42 -30.22 16.57
N ALA A 100 7.84 -29.01 16.44
CA ALA A 100 8.57 -27.83 16.00
C ALA A 100 8.15 -26.56 16.76
N VAL A 101 9.15 -25.80 17.21
CA VAL A 101 8.96 -24.48 17.81
C VAL A 101 9.43 -23.43 16.82
N GLY A 102 8.63 -22.38 16.59
CA GLY A 102 8.97 -21.33 15.64
C GLY A 102 8.20 -20.03 15.88
N ASP A 103 8.50 -19.00 15.08
CA ASP A 103 7.73 -17.76 15.06
C ASP A 103 6.55 -17.93 14.10
N TYR A 104 5.35 -18.12 14.65
CA TYR A 104 4.14 -18.35 13.85
C TYR A 104 3.09 -17.26 14.05
N ARG A 105 3.30 -16.32 14.98
CA ARG A 105 2.32 -15.28 15.28
C ARG A 105 2.42 -14.07 14.35
N GLN A 106 1.29 -13.39 14.18
CA GLN A 106 1.29 -12.01 13.72
C GLN A 106 1.86 -11.11 14.80
N VAL A 107 2.72 -10.19 14.37
CA VAL A 107 3.25 -9.15 15.23
C VAL A 107 2.19 -8.08 15.47
N GLN A 108 2.20 -7.47 16.65
CA GLN A 108 1.28 -6.40 17.03
C GLN A 108 2.06 -5.12 17.37
N ALA A 109 1.40 -3.97 17.25
CA ALA A 109 1.97 -2.71 17.71
C ALA A 109 2.31 -2.83 19.22
N GLY A 110 3.51 -2.41 19.60
CA GLY A 110 4.01 -2.58 20.97
C GLY A 110 4.78 -3.89 21.23
N ASP A 111 4.79 -4.85 20.30
CA ASP A 111 5.76 -5.95 20.37
C ASP A 111 7.19 -5.40 20.22
N SER A 112 8.17 -6.13 20.77
CA SER A 112 9.57 -5.75 20.70
C SER A 112 10.17 -6.12 19.34
N CYS A 113 10.88 -5.19 18.71
CA CYS A 113 11.60 -5.42 17.47
C CYS A 113 12.68 -6.49 17.66
N PRO A 114 12.76 -7.52 16.81
CA PRO A 114 13.74 -8.60 16.95
C PRO A 114 15.19 -8.13 16.74
N ASN A 115 15.41 -6.99 16.09
CA ASN A 115 16.75 -6.46 15.82
C ASN A 115 17.26 -5.47 16.89
N CYS A 116 16.39 -4.59 17.39
CA CYS A 116 16.80 -3.48 18.27
C CYS A 116 16.03 -3.40 19.59
N GLY A 117 15.08 -4.29 19.85
CA GLY A 117 14.29 -4.33 21.09
C GLY A 117 13.27 -3.20 21.28
N LYS A 118 13.30 -2.14 20.45
CA LYS A 118 12.34 -1.04 20.50
C LYS A 118 10.93 -1.50 20.13
N LYS A 119 9.93 -0.75 20.62
CA LYS A 119 8.52 -1.04 20.38
C LYS A 119 8.13 -0.79 18.93
N LEU A 120 7.50 -1.78 18.31
CA LEU A 120 7.02 -1.69 16.94
C LEU A 120 5.80 -0.77 16.85
N LYS A 121 5.74 0.01 15.77
CA LYS A 121 4.60 0.84 15.40
C LYS A 121 3.91 0.22 14.18
N SER A 122 2.61 0.47 14.03
CA SER A 122 1.86 0.06 12.86
C SER A 122 1.40 1.28 12.08
N ALA A 123 1.44 1.18 10.76
CA ALA A 123 0.91 2.13 9.81
C ALA A 123 0.27 1.35 8.66
N ARG A 124 -0.70 1.98 7.98
CA ARG A 124 -1.27 1.42 6.76
C ARG A 124 -0.47 1.95 5.57
N GLY A 125 -0.24 1.08 4.59
CA GLY A 125 0.46 1.43 3.36
C GLY A 125 -0.19 0.75 2.17
N ILE A 126 -0.09 1.41 1.01
CA ILE A 126 -0.42 0.82 -0.29
C ILE A 126 0.90 0.40 -0.92
N GLU A 127 1.03 -0.88 -1.27
CA GLU A 127 2.23 -1.38 -1.93
C GLU A 127 2.31 -0.84 -3.37
N ALA A 128 3.11 0.20 -3.59
CA ALA A 128 3.34 0.80 -4.91
C ALA A 128 4.35 0.02 -5.77
N GLY A 129 5.22 -0.76 -5.13
CA GLY A 129 6.19 -1.58 -5.83
C GLY A 129 6.89 -2.56 -4.90
N GLN A 130 7.58 -3.53 -5.52
CA GLN A 130 8.25 -4.61 -4.83
C GLN A 130 9.52 -5.01 -5.57
N VAL A 131 10.55 -5.37 -4.81
CA VAL A 131 11.82 -5.85 -5.32
C VAL A 131 12.11 -7.22 -4.74
N PHE A 132 12.56 -8.15 -5.58
CA PHE A 132 12.86 -9.52 -5.16
C PHE A 132 14.25 -9.94 -5.62
N LYS A 133 14.94 -10.64 -4.71
CA LYS A 133 16.10 -11.48 -5.07
C LYS A 133 15.57 -12.86 -5.43
N LEU A 134 15.51 -13.17 -6.72
CA LEU A 134 14.98 -14.45 -7.20
C LEU A 134 16.03 -15.56 -7.14
N GLY A 135 17.31 -15.21 -7.03
CA GLY A 135 18.40 -16.17 -7.04
C GLY A 135 18.44 -16.92 -8.38
N THR A 136 18.55 -18.23 -8.31
CA THR A 136 18.64 -19.11 -9.49
C THR A 136 17.32 -19.82 -9.83
N LYS A 137 16.22 -19.51 -9.12
CA LYS A 137 14.93 -20.22 -9.22
C LYS A 137 14.44 -20.40 -10.67
N TYR A 138 14.60 -19.38 -11.51
CA TYR A 138 14.17 -19.40 -12.91
C TYR A 138 15.27 -19.86 -13.85
N SER A 139 16.51 -19.40 -13.64
CA SER A 139 17.63 -19.77 -14.51
C SER A 139 17.89 -21.26 -14.50
N GLU A 140 17.73 -21.92 -13.35
CA GLU A 140 17.83 -23.37 -13.22
C GLU A 140 16.77 -24.09 -14.07
N LYS A 141 15.49 -23.71 -13.92
CA LYS A 141 14.37 -24.31 -14.66
C LYS A 141 14.41 -24.04 -16.17
N MET A 142 14.98 -22.90 -16.57
CA MET A 142 15.06 -22.47 -17.97
C MET A 142 16.38 -22.83 -18.64
N ASN A 143 17.31 -23.48 -17.93
CA ASN A 143 18.66 -23.77 -18.42
C ASN A 143 19.41 -22.51 -18.90
N LEU A 144 19.31 -21.40 -18.16
CA LEU A 144 19.99 -20.15 -18.47
C LEU A 144 21.32 -20.05 -17.71
N PHE A 145 22.42 -20.10 -18.47
CA PHE A 145 23.78 -20.10 -17.93
C PHE A 145 24.64 -19.00 -18.55
N PHE A 146 25.71 -18.62 -17.85
CA PHE A 146 26.82 -17.84 -18.38
C PHE A 146 28.14 -18.55 -18.07
N THR A 147 29.22 -18.15 -18.73
CA THR A 147 30.57 -18.62 -18.43
C THR A 147 31.24 -17.56 -17.55
N ASP A 148 31.72 -17.96 -16.38
CA ASP A 148 32.39 -17.06 -15.45
C ASP A 148 33.87 -16.82 -15.82
N GLU A 149 34.56 -16.04 -15.00
CA GLU A 149 35.98 -15.70 -15.18
C GLU A 149 36.94 -16.90 -15.11
N ASN A 150 36.51 -18.02 -14.53
CA ASN A 150 37.27 -19.27 -14.46
C ASN A 150 36.98 -20.21 -15.65
N GLY A 151 36.09 -19.81 -16.56
CA GLY A 151 35.63 -20.64 -17.67
C GLY A 151 34.56 -21.66 -17.26
N GLU A 152 33.99 -21.55 -16.06
CA GLU A 152 32.98 -22.48 -15.55
C GLU A 152 31.56 -22.02 -15.91
N LYS A 153 30.67 -23.00 -16.11
CA LYS A 153 29.29 -22.76 -16.47
C LYS A 153 28.46 -22.49 -15.20
N GLN A 154 28.04 -21.25 -15.01
CA GLN A 154 27.28 -20.80 -13.84
C GLN A 154 25.84 -20.44 -14.22
N LEU A 155 24.91 -20.64 -13.27
CA LEU A 155 23.53 -20.17 -13.42
C LEU A 155 23.45 -18.65 -13.25
N VAL A 156 22.63 -18.00 -14.09
CA VAL A 156 22.39 -16.57 -13.95
C VAL A 156 21.63 -16.28 -12.65
N VAL A 157 22.17 -15.39 -11.81
CA VAL A 157 21.49 -14.90 -10.60
C VAL A 157 20.55 -13.75 -11.00
N MET A 158 19.28 -13.86 -10.61
CA MET A 158 18.24 -12.95 -11.06
C MET A 158 17.66 -12.09 -9.93
N GLY A 159 17.32 -10.86 -10.27
CA GLY A 159 16.45 -9.97 -9.49
C GLY A 159 15.26 -9.55 -10.35
N CYS A 160 14.14 -9.20 -9.71
CA CYS A 160 13.04 -8.53 -10.41
C CYS A 160 12.55 -7.32 -9.61
N TYR A 161 12.04 -6.34 -10.35
CA TYR A 161 11.65 -5.03 -9.85
C TYR A 161 10.31 -4.67 -10.48
N GLY A 162 9.28 -4.49 -9.66
CA GLY A 162 7.93 -4.17 -10.12
C GLY A 162 7.41 -2.90 -9.49
N ILE A 163 6.80 -2.02 -10.29
CA ILE A 163 6.04 -0.85 -9.84
C ILE A 163 4.65 -0.95 -10.45
N GLY A 164 3.61 -0.87 -9.62
CA GLY A 164 2.23 -0.87 -10.08
C GLY A 164 1.85 0.51 -10.60
N VAL A 165 2.16 0.84 -11.86
CA VAL A 165 1.94 2.19 -12.43
C VAL A 165 0.52 2.73 -12.18
N SER A 166 -0.52 1.95 -12.49
CA SER A 166 -1.92 2.34 -12.25
C SER A 166 -2.26 2.44 -10.76
N ARG A 167 -1.67 1.59 -9.93
CA ARG A 167 -1.84 1.64 -8.46
C ARG A 167 -1.16 2.87 -7.87
N THR A 168 -0.01 3.27 -8.39
CA THR A 168 0.72 4.47 -7.95
C THR A 168 -0.12 5.73 -8.20
N LEU A 169 -0.83 5.81 -9.34
CA LEU A 169 -1.78 6.89 -9.60
C LEU A 169 -2.87 6.95 -8.52
N ALA A 170 -3.53 5.83 -8.23
CA ALA A 170 -4.56 5.76 -7.19
C ALA A 170 -4.00 6.09 -5.80
N ALA A 171 -2.81 5.59 -5.47
CA ALA A 171 -2.14 5.88 -4.20
C ALA A 171 -1.79 7.37 -4.05
N ALA A 172 -1.43 8.05 -5.14
CA ALA A 172 -1.19 9.48 -5.13
C ALA A 172 -2.49 10.26 -4.84
N VAL A 173 -3.62 9.85 -5.43
CA VAL A 173 -4.93 10.46 -5.14
C VAL A 173 -5.35 10.20 -3.70
N GLU A 174 -5.24 8.97 -3.20
CA GLU A 174 -5.57 8.61 -1.81
C GLU A 174 -4.82 9.45 -0.78
N GLN A 175 -3.56 9.80 -1.06
CA GLN A 175 -2.75 10.64 -0.17
C GLN A 175 -2.96 12.15 -0.38
N ASN A 176 -3.43 12.56 -1.57
CA ASN A 176 -3.51 13.97 -1.97
C ASN A 176 -4.89 14.30 -2.55
N ASN A 177 -5.87 14.45 -1.66
CA ASN A 177 -7.22 14.87 -2.01
C ASN A 177 -7.84 15.69 -0.87
N ASP A 178 -8.93 16.37 -1.19
CA ASP A 178 -9.85 16.95 -0.20
C ASP A 178 -11.30 16.69 -0.60
N LYS A 179 -12.24 17.30 0.13
CA LYS A 179 -13.68 17.18 -0.13
C LYS A 179 -14.12 17.69 -1.51
N ASP A 180 -13.30 18.53 -2.16
CA ASP A 180 -13.63 19.21 -3.40
C ASP A 180 -12.95 18.54 -4.61
N GLY A 181 -11.96 17.66 -4.40
CA GLY A 181 -11.35 16.88 -5.47
C GLY A 181 -9.90 16.44 -5.24
N ILE A 182 -9.24 16.11 -6.34
CA ILE A 182 -7.85 15.66 -6.35
C ILE A 182 -6.90 16.84 -6.13
N ILE A 183 -5.77 16.62 -5.45
CA ILE A 183 -4.67 17.58 -5.34
C ILE A 183 -3.43 16.92 -5.94
N TRP A 184 -3.23 17.07 -7.25
CA TRP A 184 -2.10 16.40 -7.91
C TRP A 184 -0.75 16.96 -7.44
N PRO A 185 0.25 16.10 -7.17
CA PRO A 185 1.64 16.51 -7.24
C PRO A 185 1.95 17.08 -8.64
N MET A 186 2.69 18.18 -8.70
CA MET A 186 2.94 18.92 -9.95
C MET A 186 3.48 18.03 -11.08
N ALA A 187 4.33 17.06 -10.76
CA ALA A 187 4.98 16.17 -11.72
C ALA A 187 4.06 15.14 -12.39
N ILE A 188 2.85 14.91 -11.86
CA ILE A 188 1.91 13.90 -12.38
C ILE A 188 0.52 14.47 -12.62
N ALA A 189 0.36 15.79 -12.54
CA ALA A 189 -0.90 16.44 -12.88
C ALA A 189 -1.20 16.26 -14.38
N PRO A 190 -2.47 16.11 -14.79
CA PRO A 190 -2.81 15.98 -16.21
C PRO A 190 -2.47 17.24 -17.01
N PHE A 191 -2.61 18.41 -16.37
CA PHE A 191 -2.11 19.70 -16.81
C PHE A 191 -1.68 20.47 -15.56
N GLN A 192 -0.63 21.28 -15.68
CA GLN A 192 -0.10 22.10 -14.59
C GLN A 192 -0.97 23.32 -14.31
N VAL A 193 -1.54 23.91 -15.38
CA VAL A 193 -2.33 25.14 -15.31
C VAL A 193 -3.66 24.98 -16.05
N VAL A 194 -4.75 25.44 -15.45
CA VAL A 194 -6.01 25.72 -16.15
C VAL A 194 -6.28 27.22 -16.22
N VAL A 195 -6.55 27.75 -17.41
CA VAL A 195 -7.00 29.12 -17.63
C VAL A 195 -8.52 29.13 -17.75
N VAL A 196 -9.20 29.93 -16.92
CA VAL A 196 -10.66 29.97 -16.83
C VAL A 196 -11.18 31.38 -17.14
N PRO A 197 -11.61 31.66 -18.38
CA PRO A 197 -12.35 32.87 -18.70
C PRO A 197 -13.75 32.83 -18.08
N THR A 198 -14.15 33.94 -17.43
CA THR A 198 -15.51 34.09 -16.86
C THR A 198 -16.57 34.47 -17.88
N ALA A 199 -16.16 34.92 -19.06
CA ALA A 199 -17.02 35.22 -20.21
C ALA A 199 -16.45 34.54 -21.46
N THR A 200 -17.32 34.09 -22.36
CA THR A 200 -16.97 33.32 -23.57
C THR A 200 -16.85 34.20 -24.82
N ASP A 201 -16.73 35.51 -24.64
CA ASP A 201 -16.60 36.48 -25.72
C ASP A 201 -15.82 37.74 -25.28
N GLY A 202 -15.43 38.52 -26.29
CA GLY A 202 -14.78 39.82 -26.13
C GLY A 202 -13.42 39.78 -25.41
N ASN A 203 -13.07 40.91 -24.79
CA ASN A 203 -11.76 41.15 -24.19
C ASN A 203 -11.35 40.10 -23.14
N VAL A 204 -12.31 39.51 -22.41
CA VAL A 204 -12.02 38.47 -21.41
C VAL A 204 -11.53 37.19 -22.07
N LEU A 205 -12.22 36.73 -23.12
CA LEU A 205 -11.82 35.53 -23.85
C LEU A 205 -10.51 35.75 -24.61
N ASP A 206 -10.34 36.91 -25.27
CA ASP A 206 -9.13 37.26 -26.00
C ASP A 206 -7.90 37.25 -25.08
N ALA A 207 -8.01 37.83 -23.88
CA ALA A 207 -6.94 37.83 -22.90
C ALA A 207 -6.65 36.43 -22.33
N ALA A 208 -7.67 35.61 -22.10
CA ALA A 208 -7.50 34.23 -21.66
C ALA A 208 -6.81 33.36 -22.72
N MET A 209 -7.19 33.50 -23.99
CA MET A 209 -6.54 32.81 -25.10
C MET A 209 -5.09 33.27 -25.28
N GLY A 210 -4.83 34.58 -25.16
CA GLY A 210 -3.46 35.12 -25.21
C GLY A 210 -2.57 34.59 -24.09
N LEU A 211 -3.07 34.57 -22.85
CA LEU A 211 -2.36 33.99 -21.71
C LEU A 211 -2.10 32.49 -21.92
N TYR A 212 -3.11 31.72 -22.33
CA TYR A 212 -2.99 30.30 -22.61
C TYR A 212 -1.91 30.01 -23.66
N GLN A 213 -1.93 30.73 -24.79
CA GLN A 213 -0.91 30.59 -25.84
C GLN A 213 0.49 30.95 -25.33
N ASN A 214 0.62 32.00 -24.51
CA ASN A 214 1.91 32.40 -23.94
C ASN A 214 2.46 31.31 -23.00
N LEU A 215 1.63 30.76 -22.12
CA LEU A 215 2.01 29.64 -21.25
C LEU A 215 2.50 28.43 -22.05
N GLN A 216 1.79 28.06 -23.12
CA GLN A 216 2.21 26.96 -23.99
C GLN A 216 3.55 27.25 -24.69
N GLN A 217 3.77 28.47 -25.18
CA GLN A 217 5.05 28.88 -25.77
C GLN A 217 6.21 28.82 -24.78
N GLN A 218 5.93 28.96 -23.49
CA GLN A 218 6.91 28.81 -22.40
C GLN A 218 7.12 27.35 -21.96
N GLY A 219 6.48 26.38 -22.62
CA GLY A 219 6.57 24.94 -22.30
C GLY A 219 5.75 24.53 -21.08
N VAL A 220 4.79 25.36 -20.64
CA VAL A 220 3.87 25.01 -19.56
C VAL A 220 2.75 24.14 -20.11
N GLU A 221 2.46 23.03 -19.43
CA GLU A 221 1.32 22.18 -19.75
C GLU A 221 0.04 22.86 -19.25
N ALA A 222 -0.51 23.73 -20.09
CA ALA A 222 -1.73 24.49 -19.83
C ALA A 222 -2.93 23.92 -20.58
N VAL A 223 -4.12 24.08 -20.00
CA VAL A 223 -5.43 23.87 -20.64
C VAL A 223 -6.31 25.11 -20.41
N ILE A 224 -7.24 25.39 -21.32
CA ILE A 224 -8.23 26.47 -21.18
C ILE A 224 -9.63 25.88 -21.05
N ASP A 225 -10.44 26.42 -20.14
CA ASP A 225 -11.86 26.10 -19.99
C ASP A 225 -12.71 27.17 -20.68
N ASP A 226 -12.80 27.10 -22.00
CA ASP A 226 -13.53 28.01 -22.88
C ASP A 226 -15.01 27.62 -23.09
N ARG A 227 -15.51 26.62 -22.35
CA ARG A 227 -16.90 26.15 -22.42
C ARG A 227 -17.88 27.30 -22.13
N ASP A 228 -19.04 27.27 -22.77
CA ASP A 228 -20.15 28.19 -22.48
C ASP A 228 -20.92 27.76 -21.23
N GLU A 229 -20.25 27.88 -20.08
CA GLU A 229 -20.73 27.46 -18.76
C GLU A 229 -20.50 28.54 -17.71
N ARG A 230 -21.29 28.51 -16.65
CA ARG A 230 -21.15 29.46 -15.54
C ARG A 230 -19.79 29.26 -14.86
N ALA A 231 -19.12 30.36 -14.51
CA ALA A 231 -17.80 30.33 -13.85
C ALA A 231 -17.76 29.42 -12.61
N GLY A 232 -18.83 29.40 -11.81
CA GLY A 232 -18.92 28.51 -10.65
C GLY A 232 -18.92 27.02 -10.98
N VAL A 233 -19.43 26.61 -12.15
CA VAL A 233 -19.36 25.22 -12.64
C VAL A 233 -17.92 24.91 -13.06
N LYS A 234 -17.31 25.79 -13.86
CA LYS A 234 -15.90 25.67 -14.28
C LYS A 234 -14.95 25.54 -13.08
N PHE A 235 -15.16 26.34 -12.03
CA PHE A 235 -14.35 26.27 -10.82
C PHE A 235 -14.48 24.93 -10.10
N LYS A 236 -15.70 24.39 -9.98
CA LYS A 236 -15.92 23.07 -9.38
C LYS A 236 -15.28 21.95 -10.19
N ASP A 237 -15.40 22.00 -11.52
CA ASP A 237 -14.75 21.01 -12.40
C ASP A 237 -13.23 21.08 -12.29
N ALA A 238 -12.66 22.29 -12.27
CA ALA A 238 -11.23 22.50 -12.09
C ALA A 238 -10.74 21.99 -10.72
N ASP A 239 -11.51 22.23 -9.65
CA ASP A 239 -11.18 21.75 -8.31
C ASP A 239 -11.32 20.22 -8.19
N LEU A 240 -12.29 19.62 -8.89
CA LEU A 240 -12.50 18.18 -8.96
C LEU A 240 -11.37 17.47 -9.71
N ILE A 241 -11.02 17.96 -10.90
CA ILE A 241 -9.93 17.43 -11.74
C ILE A 241 -8.57 17.61 -11.05
N GLY A 242 -8.41 18.70 -10.29
CA GLY A 242 -7.27 18.91 -9.42
C GLY A 242 -6.08 19.63 -10.07
N TYR A 243 -6.32 20.50 -11.06
CA TYR A 243 -5.26 21.27 -11.71
C TYR A 243 -4.45 22.06 -10.66
N PRO A 244 -3.12 21.89 -10.54
CA PRO A 244 -2.32 22.51 -9.48
C PRO A 244 -2.44 24.03 -9.43
N ILE A 245 -2.57 24.67 -10.59
CA ILE A 245 -2.71 26.13 -10.73
C ILE A 245 -3.95 26.44 -11.57
N ARG A 246 -4.83 27.30 -11.05
CA ARG A 246 -5.95 27.88 -11.78
C ARG A 246 -5.72 29.37 -11.97
N ILE A 247 -5.86 29.86 -13.18
CA ILE A 247 -5.80 31.29 -13.50
C ILE A 247 -7.15 31.75 -14.02
N THR A 248 -7.82 32.62 -13.27
CA THR A 248 -9.12 33.17 -13.66
C THR A 248 -8.92 34.49 -14.42
N VAL A 249 -9.58 34.62 -15.56
CA VAL A 249 -9.64 35.87 -16.34
C VAL A 249 -11.08 36.37 -16.32
N GLY A 250 -11.31 37.54 -15.71
CA GLY A 250 -12.66 38.05 -15.52
C GLY A 250 -12.70 39.49 -15.06
N LYS A 251 -13.44 39.78 -13.99
CA LYS A 251 -13.68 41.16 -13.52
C LYS A 251 -12.38 41.94 -13.24
N LYS A 252 -11.39 41.31 -12.62
CA LYS A 252 -10.08 41.94 -12.33
C LYS A 252 -9.30 42.28 -13.59
N TRP A 253 -9.44 41.49 -14.65
CA TRP A 253 -8.87 41.83 -15.95
C TRP A 253 -9.50 43.10 -16.52
N THR A 254 -10.84 43.18 -16.49
CA THR A 254 -11.55 44.36 -17.03
C THR A 254 -11.35 45.63 -16.20
N GLU A 255 -11.11 45.52 -14.89
CA GLU A 255 -10.95 46.67 -13.99
C GLU A 255 -9.52 47.18 -13.89
N SER A 256 -8.54 46.27 -13.80
CA SER A 256 -7.14 46.61 -13.51
C SER A 256 -6.11 45.91 -14.38
N GLY A 257 -6.53 45.11 -15.38
CA GLY A 257 -5.62 44.38 -16.25
C GLY A 257 -4.86 43.26 -15.55
N GLN A 258 -5.43 42.69 -14.48
CA GLN A 258 -4.78 41.66 -13.67
C GLN A 258 -5.49 40.29 -13.80
N PHE A 259 -4.71 39.21 -13.68
CA PHE A 259 -5.18 37.84 -13.58
C PHE A 259 -5.26 37.38 -12.12
N GLU A 260 -6.18 36.47 -11.82
CA GLU A 260 -6.29 35.86 -10.49
C GLU A 260 -5.69 34.45 -10.51
N LEU A 261 -4.50 34.28 -9.93
CA LEU A 261 -3.82 32.99 -9.83
C LEU A 261 -4.14 32.34 -8.49
N LYS A 262 -4.64 31.10 -8.51
CA LYS A 262 -4.91 30.30 -7.32
C LYS A 262 -4.24 28.94 -7.43
N GLN A 263 -3.49 28.54 -6.41
CA GLN A 263 -3.00 27.18 -6.27
C GLN A 263 -4.12 26.29 -5.69
N ARG A 264 -4.28 25.06 -6.22
CA ARG A 264 -5.37 24.14 -5.81
C ARG A 264 -5.43 23.85 -4.32
N LYS A 265 -4.27 23.81 -3.66
CA LYS A 265 -4.14 23.57 -2.21
C LYS A 265 -4.39 24.82 -1.35
N GLU A 266 -4.38 26.02 -1.94
CA GLU A 266 -4.49 27.28 -1.23
C GLU A 266 -5.92 27.83 -1.29
N LYS A 267 -6.29 28.65 -0.29
CA LYS A 267 -7.62 29.27 -0.24
C LYS A 267 -7.69 30.56 -1.04
N GLU A 268 -6.66 31.39 -0.89
CA GLU A 268 -6.60 32.74 -1.46
C GLU A 268 -6.02 32.75 -2.87
N ALA A 269 -6.44 33.74 -3.66
CA ALA A 269 -5.88 34.01 -4.99
C ALA A 269 -4.95 35.22 -4.95
N GLU A 270 -3.89 35.18 -5.76
CA GLU A 270 -2.95 36.27 -5.98
C GLU A 270 -3.39 37.07 -7.22
N LEU A 271 -3.42 38.40 -7.14
CA LEU A 271 -3.68 39.28 -8.29
C LEU A 271 -2.35 39.70 -8.93
N LEU A 272 -2.15 39.33 -10.19
CA LEU A 272 -0.87 39.49 -10.88
C LEU A 272 -1.04 40.17 -12.23
N SER A 273 -0.03 40.93 -12.65
CA SER A 273 0.07 41.41 -14.04
C SER A 273 0.28 40.23 -15.00
N PRO A 274 0.07 40.40 -16.32
CA PRO A 274 0.38 39.36 -17.30
C PRO A 274 1.81 38.83 -17.20
N GLU A 275 2.80 39.71 -17.07
CA GLU A 275 4.21 39.34 -16.97
C GLU A 275 4.51 38.57 -15.67
N ASP A 276 4.01 39.07 -14.54
CA ASP A 276 4.23 38.43 -13.23
C ASP A 276 3.55 37.07 -13.14
N THR A 277 2.40 36.90 -13.82
CA THR A 277 1.67 35.63 -13.86
C THR A 277 2.51 34.53 -14.47
N ILE A 278 3.16 34.79 -15.63
CA ILE A 278 4.02 33.81 -16.29
C ILE A 278 5.22 33.44 -15.40
N GLN A 279 5.87 34.43 -14.79
CA GLN A 279 7.01 34.20 -13.90
C GLN A 279 6.59 33.38 -12.67
N ARG A 280 5.45 33.70 -12.08
CA ARG A 280 4.91 33.00 -10.90
C ARG A 280 4.58 31.55 -11.21
N VAL A 281 3.94 31.27 -12.35
CA VAL A 281 3.65 29.91 -12.81
C VAL A 281 4.93 29.10 -12.95
N LYS A 282 5.95 29.63 -13.62
CA LYS A 282 7.23 28.91 -13.82
C LYS A 282 7.91 28.63 -12.48
N ALA A 283 7.88 29.59 -11.54
CA ALA A 283 8.44 29.40 -10.21
C ALA A 283 7.71 28.29 -9.42
N LEU A 284 6.38 28.25 -9.49
CA LEU A 284 5.58 27.21 -8.82
C LEU A 284 5.81 25.83 -9.44
N ILE A 285 5.90 25.73 -10.76
CA ILE A 285 6.22 24.47 -11.45
C ILE A 285 7.60 23.98 -11.04
N ALA A 286 8.63 24.84 -11.14
CA ALA A 286 10.00 24.48 -10.78
C ALA A 286 10.12 24.01 -9.33
N ALA A 287 9.42 24.66 -8.40
CA ALA A 287 9.37 24.24 -6.99
C ALA A 287 8.63 22.89 -6.81
N GLY A 288 7.55 22.67 -7.56
CA GLY A 288 6.73 21.45 -7.48
C GLY A 288 7.33 20.22 -8.18
N THR A 289 8.27 20.42 -9.11
CA THR A 289 8.97 19.35 -9.82
C THR A 289 10.42 19.17 -9.37
N ALA A 290 10.87 19.93 -8.36
CA ALA A 290 12.20 19.73 -7.80
C ALA A 290 12.32 18.30 -7.26
N PRO A 291 13.43 17.59 -7.54
CA PRO A 291 13.65 16.27 -6.97
C PRO A 291 13.60 16.37 -5.44
N TYR A 292 12.99 15.36 -4.81
CA TYR A 292 12.98 15.24 -3.35
C TYR A 292 14.43 15.34 -2.85
N GLN A 293 14.73 16.36 -2.06
CA GLN A 293 15.99 16.45 -1.34
C GLN A 293 15.81 15.64 -0.05
N ASP A 294 16.65 14.60 0.11
CA ASP A 294 16.68 13.73 1.29
C ASP A 294 16.92 14.51 2.60
#